data_AF-A0A7C7CXG4-F1
#
_entry.id   AF-A0A7C7CXG4-F1
#
_cell.length_a   1.000
_cell.length_b   1.000
_cell.length_c   1.000
_cell.angle_alpha   90.00
_cell.angle_beta   90.00
_cell.angle_gamma   90.00
#
_symmetry.space_group_name_H-M   'P 1'
#
loop_
_entity.id
_entity.type
_entity.pdbx_description
1 polymer ?
#
loop_
_entity_poly.entity_id
_entity_poly.type
_entity_poly.pdbx_seq_one_letter_code
_entity_poly.pdbx_strand_id
1 'polypeptide(L)'
;MVFQLPETLTLFTLLIPLYTEMHYRFKWFPFNRYFRQEPEIIADAPYRIEPGKKLPVLLLIKDAHQYPIRLHSVGISGSDTNGNLLEKQLDLELDINDYWWHKTVELETDNLLGDLTLNVTFDFSIRGYRRKRVNHNLPTSPEKPLIVHLAKDQLPGIDSGWRWGDLHFHTNLTEDQIEFGAPLDATQKAAEACGLSFVCLTDHSYDLDDKPGSWSETDPELQKWHNSRREVENLNEETNCILVPGEEVSAGNQLGKNIHTLLLNWPEFVPGSGDGAERWFQTSPEHQTAELVHNPADDSLAIAAHTRMHVPLLHKILLGRGLWELEDHHLANVAGFQLLNGSFDDDFEEALQLWIKSLLKGQRKYIYAGNDAHGNFNRFRQVKIPMLSVWDHTNQILGKCRTGIMLSENVSVKSILDALRQGRCVISDGPLMELKIETKEGKSYSLGGAINGDNIYISVECSSTSEYGNLDSFELFLGDLNHSQEKQIHQHKFKHETFSESEEIELDVSAVSGYLRGVLRSEESSGNPHYCYTNPIWINHPSD
;
A
#
# COMPACT_ATOMS: atom_id res chain seq x y z
N MET A 1 2.25 38.60 25.69
CA MET A 1 3.69 38.25 25.83
C MET A 1 3.82 36.84 25.31
N VAL A 2 4.19 36.71 24.05
CA VAL A 2 4.27 35.44 23.32
C VAL A 2 5.55 34.76 23.78
N PHE A 3 5.43 33.61 24.44
CA PHE A 3 6.60 32.78 24.76
C PHE A 3 7.09 32.18 23.44
N GLN A 4 8.19 32.72 22.91
CA GLN A 4 9.00 32.03 21.93
C GLN A 4 9.58 30.77 22.58
N LEU A 5 9.14 29.61 22.10
CA LEU A 5 9.83 28.34 22.37
C LEU A 5 11.23 28.39 21.73
N PRO A 6 12.26 27.79 22.34
CA PRO A 6 13.61 27.80 21.77
C PRO A 6 13.64 27.04 20.44
N GLU A 7 14.35 27.59 19.45
CA GLU A 7 14.54 27.02 18.10
C GLU A 7 15.10 25.58 18.10
N THR A 8 15.65 25.12 19.23
CA THR A 8 16.15 23.75 19.40
C THR A 8 15.04 22.72 19.60
N LEU A 9 13.81 23.12 19.95
CA LEU A 9 12.68 22.19 20.12
C LEU A 9 11.96 21.90 18.79
N THR A 10 12.10 22.79 17.81
CA THR A 10 11.49 22.68 16.47
C THR A 10 12.21 21.68 15.56
N LEU A 11 13.44 21.28 15.89
CA LEU A 11 14.19 20.27 15.13
C LEU A 11 13.64 18.85 15.39
N PHE A 12 12.89 18.64 16.47
CA PHE A 12 12.49 17.32 16.95
C PHE A 12 11.03 16.96 16.64
N THR A 13 10.25 17.85 16.04
CA THR A 13 8.82 17.63 15.73
C THR A 13 8.57 17.10 14.32
N LEU A 14 9.60 16.67 13.57
CA LEU A 14 9.55 16.61 12.11
C LEU A 14 10.19 15.34 11.51
N LEU A 15 9.95 14.17 12.09
CA LEU A 15 10.17 12.86 11.43
C LEU A 15 8.77 12.34 11.00
N ILE A 16 8.53 12.20 9.70
CA ILE A 16 7.28 11.79 9.01
C ILE A 16 7.32 10.26 8.81
N PRO A 17 6.23 9.60 8.36
CA PRO A 17 5.12 9.08 9.12
C PRO A 17 5.32 7.62 9.50
N LEU A 18 5.65 7.37 10.76
CA LEU A 18 6.38 6.17 11.15
C LEU A 18 5.56 5.38 12.16
N TYR A 19 5.59 4.04 12.12
CA TYR A 19 5.09 3.23 13.24
C TYR A 19 5.79 3.67 14.55
N THR A 20 5.35 3.23 15.73
CA THR A 20 6.04 3.62 16.98
C THR A 20 6.92 2.49 17.49
N GLU A 21 8.24 2.61 17.35
CA GLU A 21 9.19 1.78 18.09
C GLU A 21 9.29 2.27 19.55
N MET A 22 8.76 1.48 20.50
CA MET A 22 8.64 1.88 21.90
C MET A 22 9.99 1.93 22.64
N HIS A 23 10.98 1.14 22.23
CA HIS A 23 12.21 0.93 22.98
C HIS A 23 13.40 1.75 22.51
N TYR A 24 13.33 2.37 21.32
CA TYR A 24 14.38 3.27 20.87
C TYR A 24 14.46 4.56 21.70
N ARG A 25 15.69 5.06 21.87
CA ARG A 25 15.99 6.29 22.61
C ARG A 25 17.13 7.05 21.95
N PHE A 26 16.90 8.32 21.63
CA PHE A 26 17.97 9.21 21.22
C PHE A 26 18.95 9.43 22.37
N LYS A 27 20.24 9.18 22.11
CA LYS A 27 21.35 9.24 23.09
C LYS A 27 21.42 10.52 23.93
N TRP A 28 20.96 11.64 23.37
CA TRP A 28 21.02 12.97 23.99
C TRP A 28 19.67 13.50 24.47
N PHE A 29 18.59 12.73 24.30
CA PHE A 29 17.25 13.14 24.71
C PHE A 29 16.85 12.44 26.02
N PRO A 30 16.71 13.18 27.13
CA PRO A 30 16.57 12.58 28.46
C PRO A 30 15.18 11.96 28.75
N PHE A 31 14.20 12.11 27.86
CA PHE A 31 12.82 11.70 28.11
C PHE A 31 12.21 10.98 26.91
N ASN A 32 11.85 9.71 27.02
CA ASN A 32 10.92 9.07 26.08
C ASN A 32 9.60 8.82 26.83
N ARG A 33 8.55 9.56 26.46
CA ARG A 33 7.22 9.50 27.10
C ARG A 33 6.41 8.26 26.74
N TYR A 34 6.71 7.63 25.60
CA TYR A 34 6.07 6.40 25.18
C TYR A 34 6.91 5.14 25.50
N PHE A 35 8.15 5.29 25.96
CA PHE A 35 8.93 4.15 26.46
C PHE A 35 8.26 3.45 27.65
N ARG A 36 8.26 2.11 27.63
CA ARG A 36 7.91 1.28 28.78
C ARG A 36 8.96 0.21 29.05
N GLN A 37 8.99 -0.27 30.29
CA GLN A 37 9.71 -1.49 30.67
C GLN A 37 8.75 -2.70 30.59
N GLU A 38 8.06 -2.81 29.46
CA GLU A 38 7.14 -3.87 29.07
C GLU A 38 7.50 -4.21 27.61
N PRO A 39 7.35 -5.46 27.14
CA PRO A 39 7.48 -5.72 25.70
C PRO A 39 6.43 -4.91 24.94
N GLU A 40 6.66 -4.63 23.67
CA GLU A 40 5.66 -3.97 22.84
C GLU A 40 4.57 -4.98 22.50
N ILE A 41 3.33 -4.65 22.86
CA ILE A 41 2.16 -5.52 22.68
C ILE A 41 1.19 -4.80 21.75
N ILE A 42 0.81 -5.47 20.67
CA ILE A 42 -0.13 -4.97 19.67
C ILE A 42 -1.08 -6.09 19.25
N ALA A 43 -2.33 -5.72 19.02
CA ALA A 43 -3.26 -6.47 18.22
C ALA A 43 -3.76 -5.62 17.06
N ASP A 44 -3.94 -6.27 15.93
CA ASP A 44 -4.52 -5.68 14.73
C ASP A 44 -5.37 -6.70 13.96
N ALA A 45 -6.18 -6.21 13.03
CA ALA A 45 -7.08 -7.00 12.21
C ALA A 45 -7.30 -6.30 10.86
N PRO A 46 -7.60 -7.01 9.77
CA PRO A 46 -7.96 -6.36 8.50
C PRO A 46 -9.13 -5.38 8.67
N TYR A 47 -9.14 -4.29 7.91
CA TYR A 47 -10.25 -3.32 7.95
C TYR A 47 -11.52 -3.84 7.27
N ARG A 48 -11.41 -4.79 6.33
CA ARG A 48 -12.54 -5.48 5.68
C ARG A 48 -12.32 -6.99 5.64
N ILE A 49 -13.42 -7.75 5.60
CA ILE A 49 -13.43 -9.19 5.35
C ILE A 49 -14.29 -9.49 4.13
N GLU A 50 -13.71 -10.22 3.18
CA GLU A 50 -14.36 -10.74 1.98
C GLU A 50 -15.39 -11.82 2.34
N PRO A 51 -16.56 -11.91 1.65
CA PRO A 51 -17.57 -12.91 1.98
C PRO A 51 -17.01 -14.34 2.04
N GLY A 52 -17.33 -15.03 3.12
CA GLY A 52 -16.91 -16.43 3.35
C GLY A 52 -15.47 -16.61 3.82
N LYS A 53 -14.71 -15.53 4.06
CA LYS A 53 -13.41 -15.59 4.72
C LYS A 53 -13.55 -15.46 6.23
N LYS A 54 -12.60 -16.06 6.96
CA LYS A 54 -12.47 -15.88 8.41
C LYS A 54 -11.83 -14.54 8.72
N LEU A 55 -12.06 -14.03 9.91
CA LEU A 55 -11.38 -12.85 10.45
C LEU A 55 -10.05 -13.24 11.09
N PRO A 56 -8.89 -12.93 10.49
CA PRO A 56 -7.60 -13.07 11.15
C PRO A 56 -7.36 -11.91 12.12
N VAL A 57 -7.03 -12.23 13.37
CA VAL A 57 -6.60 -11.25 14.38
C VAL A 57 -5.14 -11.51 14.71
N LEU A 58 -4.28 -10.54 14.39
CA LEU A 58 -2.85 -10.58 14.74
C LEU A 58 -2.71 -10.28 16.23
N LEU A 59 -1.96 -11.15 16.92
CA LEU A 59 -1.41 -10.91 18.26
C LEU A 59 0.10 -10.78 18.11
N LEU A 60 0.67 -9.65 18.49
CA LEU A 60 2.11 -9.37 18.37
C LEU A 60 2.67 -8.95 19.73
N ILE A 61 3.80 -9.56 20.10
CA ILE A 61 4.59 -9.24 21.29
C ILE A 61 6.06 -9.17 20.88
N LYS A 62 6.60 -7.95 20.83
CA LYS A 62 7.98 -7.65 20.43
C LYS A 62 8.82 -7.24 21.65
N ASP A 63 10.12 -7.50 21.61
CA ASP A 63 11.10 -7.17 22.65
C ASP A 63 10.93 -7.89 23.99
N ALA A 64 10.28 -9.05 23.99
CA ALA A 64 10.11 -9.87 25.20
C ALA A 64 11.44 -10.47 25.71
N HIS A 65 12.45 -10.65 24.85
CA HIS A 65 13.81 -10.97 25.26
C HIS A 65 14.44 -9.96 26.24
N GLN A 66 14.05 -8.68 26.17
CA GLN A 66 14.46 -7.63 27.12
C GLN A 66 13.48 -7.49 28.30
N TYR A 67 12.20 -7.72 28.05
CA TYR A 67 11.13 -7.60 29.04
C TYR A 67 10.29 -8.87 29.08
N PRO A 68 10.80 -9.98 29.66
CA PRO A 68 10.13 -11.27 29.59
C PRO A 68 8.79 -11.23 30.32
N ILE A 69 7.79 -11.87 29.73
CA ILE A 69 6.45 -11.95 30.31
C ILE A 69 5.95 -13.40 30.35
N ARG A 70 5.00 -13.64 31.25
CA ARG A 70 4.12 -14.80 31.18
C ARG A 70 2.77 -14.35 30.64
N LEU A 71 2.43 -14.74 29.41
CA LEU A 71 1.12 -14.49 28.82
C LEU A 71 0.14 -15.54 29.36
N HIS A 72 -0.79 -15.11 30.21
CA HIS A 72 -1.81 -15.99 30.78
C HIS A 72 -2.88 -16.29 29.76
N SER A 73 -3.47 -15.24 29.20
CA SER A 73 -4.58 -15.39 28.28
C SER A 73 -4.78 -14.18 27.39
N VAL A 74 -5.50 -14.39 26.28
CA VAL A 74 -5.95 -13.35 25.37
C VAL A 74 -7.45 -13.50 25.15
N GLY A 75 -8.21 -12.44 25.42
CA GLY A 75 -9.65 -12.37 25.15
C GLY A 75 -9.92 -11.47 23.96
N ILE A 76 -10.64 -11.95 22.96
CA ILE A 76 -11.11 -11.19 21.81
C ILE A 76 -12.62 -11.03 21.97
N SER A 77 -13.10 -9.79 21.98
CA SER A 77 -14.52 -9.46 22.15
C SER A 77 -14.94 -8.38 21.17
N GLY A 78 -16.11 -8.51 20.56
CA GLY A 78 -16.67 -7.49 19.70
C GLY A 78 -18.17 -7.60 19.53
N SER A 79 -18.75 -6.59 18.90
CA SER A 79 -20.16 -6.57 18.52
C SER A 79 -20.33 -6.01 17.11
N ASP A 80 -21.17 -6.64 16.31
CA ASP A 80 -21.55 -6.12 15.00
C ASP A 80 -22.56 -4.95 15.10
N THR A 81 -22.89 -4.35 13.96
CA THR A 81 -23.88 -3.25 13.86
C THR A 81 -25.27 -3.61 14.38
N ASN A 82 -25.62 -4.90 14.44
CA ASN A 82 -26.89 -5.39 14.96
C ASN A 82 -26.84 -5.77 16.45
N GLY A 83 -25.67 -5.65 17.09
CA GLY A 83 -25.44 -6.03 18.49
C GLY A 83 -25.19 -7.53 18.71
N ASN A 84 -24.96 -8.32 17.64
CA ASN A 84 -24.53 -9.70 17.77
C ASN A 84 -23.09 -9.73 18.29
N LEU A 85 -22.82 -10.61 19.26
CA LEU A 85 -21.53 -10.66 19.95
C LEU A 85 -20.59 -11.67 19.30
N LEU A 86 -19.31 -11.30 19.25
CA LEU A 86 -18.19 -12.18 18.96
C LEU A 86 -17.31 -12.27 20.20
N GLU A 87 -17.12 -13.47 20.75
CA GLU A 87 -16.23 -13.69 21.88
C GLU A 87 -15.33 -14.90 21.66
N LYS A 88 -14.04 -14.74 21.91
CA LYS A 88 -13.04 -15.81 21.90
C LYS A 88 -12.06 -15.64 23.05
N GLN A 89 -11.94 -16.65 23.89
CA GLN A 89 -10.93 -16.69 24.94
C GLN A 89 -9.85 -17.71 24.59
N LEU A 90 -8.58 -17.31 24.72
CA LEU A 90 -7.40 -18.14 24.52
C LEU A 90 -6.63 -18.23 25.83
N ASP A 91 -6.65 -19.39 26.48
CA ASP A 91 -5.81 -19.66 27.64
C ASP A 91 -4.48 -20.23 27.15
N LEU A 92 -3.42 -19.43 27.24
CA LEU A 92 -2.13 -19.70 26.61
C LEU A 92 -1.11 -20.19 27.65
N GLU A 93 -1.02 -19.51 28.79
CA GLU A 93 -0.05 -19.82 29.86
C GLU A 93 1.39 -20.03 29.36
N LEU A 94 1.86 -19.11 28.50
CA LEU A 94 3.16 -19.17 27.83
C LEU A 94 4.15 -18.19 28.48
N ASP A 95 5.38 -18.64 28.70
CA ASP A 95 6.50 -17.74 28.99
C ASP A 95 7.10 -17.28 27.66
N ILE A 96 7.07 -15.96 27.41
CA ILE A 96 7.54 -15.34 26.16
C ILE A 96 8.82 -14.57 26.48
N ASN A 97 9.90 -14.94 25.80
CA ASN A 97 11.24 -14.35 25.94
C ASN A 97 11.90 -14.11 24.57
N ASP A 98 11.11 -14.14 23.50
CA ASP A 98 11.60 -13.99 22.13
C ASP A 98 11.79 -12.51 21.77
N TYR A 99 12.62 -12.26 20.75
CA TYR A 99 12.69 -10.94 20.12
C TYR A 99 11.35 -10.57 19.51
N TRP A 100 10.77 -11.53 18.79
CA TRP A 100 9.53 -11.38 18.04
C TRP A 100 8.65 -12.60 18.27
N TRP A 101 7.51 -12.41 18.93
CA TRP A 101 6.50 -13.44 19.08
C TRP A 101 5.20 -12.96 18.44
N HIS A 102 4.61 -13.77 17.58
CA HIS A 102 3.28 -13.48 17.04
C HIS A 102 2.42 -14.72 16.91
N LYS A 103 1.11 -14.48 16.85
CA LYS A 103 0.11 -15.49 16.56
C LYS A 103 -1.09 -14.86 15.87
N THR A 104 -1.51 -15.44 14.75
CA THR A 104 -2.76 -15.06 14.09
C THR A 104 -3.89 -15.98 14.54
N VAL A 105 -4.98 -15.40 15.03
CA VAL A 105 -6.18 -16.11 15.49
C VAL A 105 -7.27 -15.93 14.46
N GLU A 106 -7.73 -17.01 13.84
CA GLU A 106 -8.84 -16.95 12.89
C GLU A 106 -10.18 -17.13 13.61
N LEU A 107 -11.12 -16.23 13.34
CA LEU A 107 -12.45 -16.19 13.92
C LEU A 107 -13.51 -16.37 12.83
N GLU A 108 -14.51 -17.22 13.10
CA GLU A 108 -15.68 -17.34 12.22
C GLU A 108 -16.57 -16.09 12.37
N THR A 109 -17.06 -15.58 11.24
CA THR A 109 -17.91 -14.38 11.18
C THR A 109 -19.27 -14.63 10.53
N ASP A 110 -19.64 -15.89 10.27
CA ASP A 110 -20.84 -16.28 9.50
C ASP A 110 -22.17 -15.68 10.02
N ASN A 111 -22.24 -15.38 11.32
CA ASN A 111 -23.46 -14.86 11.97
C ASN A 111 -23.40 -13.35 12.26
N LEU A 112 -22.41 -12.64 11.72
CA LEU A 112 -22.17 -11.22 11.96
C LEU A 112 -22.36 -10.44 10.65
N LEU A 113 -22.80 -9.18 10.73
CA LEU A 113 -23.05 -8.35 9.55
C LEU A 113 -22.65 -6.88 9.75
N GLY A 114 -22.21 -6.25 8.66
CA GLY A 114 -21.80 -4.84 8.67
C GLY A 114 -20.50 -4.64 9.47
N ASP A 115 -20.38 -3.51 10.15
CA ASP A 115 -19.17 -3.19 10.91
C ASP A 115 -19.12 -3.94 12.25
N LEU A 116 -18.01 -4.63 12.49
CA LEU A 116 -17.66 -5.28 13.73
C LEU A 116 -16.68 -4.40 14.52
N THR A 117 -17.12 -3.95 15.70
CA THR A 117 -16.24 -3.25 16.65
C THR A 117 -15.54 -4.27 17.54
N LEU A 118 -14.22 -4.36 17.46
CA LEU A 118 -13.41 -5.41 18.08
C LEU A 118 -12.40 -4.84 19.10
N ASN A 119 -12.24 -5.56 20.22
CA ASN A 119 -11.20 -5.34 21.21
C ASN A 119 -10.49 -6.65 21.57
N VAL A 120 -9.18 -6.58 21.73
CA VAL A 120 -8.30 -7.69 22.10
C VAL A 120 -7.63 -7.37 23.42
N THR A 121 -7.93 -8.14 24.46
CA THR A 121 -7.39 -7.96 25.81
C THR A 121 -6.31 -8.98 26.09
N PHE A 122 -5.08 -8.52 26.31
CA PHE A 122 -3.95 -9.33 26.76
C PHE A 122 -3.90 -9.33 28.28
N ASP A 123 -3.84 -10.52 28.91
CA ASP A 123 -3.63 -10.72 30.34
C ASP A 123 -2.29 -11.42 30.56
N PHE A 124 -1.35 -10.74 31.21
CA PHE A 124 0.01 -11.23 31.36
C PHE A 124 0.62 -10.80 32.69
N SER A 125 1.66 -11.51 33.11
CA SER A 125 2.50 -11.13 34.25
C SER A 125 3.89 -10.70 33.80
N ILE A 126 4.37 -9.60 34.37
CA ILE A 126 5.73 -9.10 34.17
C ILE A 126 6.32 -8.72 35.52
N ARG A 127 7.52 -9.25 35.82
CA ARG A 127 8.25 -8.99 37.10
C ARG A 127 7.37 -9.25 38.34
N GLY A 128 6.53 -10.29 38.31
CA GLY A 128 5.64 -10.67 39.41
C GLY A 128 4.33 -9.86 39.51
N TYR A 129 4.09 -8.91 38.61
CA TYR A 129 2.84 -8.13 38.57
C TYR A 129 1.98 -8.54 37.39
N ARG A 130 0.70 -8.85 37.65
CA ARG A 130 -0.30 -9.09 36.61
C ARG A 130 -0.80 -7.78 36.00
N ARG A 131 -0.94 -7.72 34.68
CA ARG A 131 -1.34 -6.56 33.90
C ARG A 131 -2.35 -6.97 32.84
N LYS A 132 -3.18 -5.99 32.42
CA LYS A 132 -4.07 -6.10 31.28
C LYS A 132 -3.87 -4.93 30.31
N ARG A 133 -3.92 -5.21 29.02
CA ARG A 133 -3.80 -4.22 27.93
C ARG A 133 -4.84 -4.53 26.86
N VAL A 134 -5.46 -3.50 26.31
CA VAL A 134 -6.48 -3.63 25.25
C VAL A 134 -5.91 -3.07 23.96
N ASN A 135 -5.87 -3.89 22.91
CA ASN A 135 -5.35 -3.64 21.56
C ASN A 135 -3.86 -3.27 21.48
N HIS A 136 -3.30 -2.51 22.41
CA HIS A 136 -1.88 -2.24 22.48
C HIS A 136 -1.44 -1.76 23.87
N ASN A 137 -0.14 -1.59 24.09
CA ASN A 137 0.40 -0.95 25.29
C ASN A 137 1.16 0.36 25.06
N LEU A 138 1.14 0.89 23.83
CA LEU A 138 1.70 2.20 23.46
C LEU A 138 1.14 3.34 24.35
N PRO A 139 1.97 4.02 25.15
CA PRO A 139 1.53 5.14 25.97
C PRO A 139 1.16 6.33 25.11
N THR A 140 0.29 7.20 25.63
CA THR A 140 -0.19 8.43 24.97
C THR A 140 -1.07 8.22 23.74
N SER A 141 -1.13 7.01 23.16
CA SER A 141 -2.16 6.64 22.19
C SER A 141 -3.49 6.40 22.92
N PRO A 142 -4.62 6.90 22.41
CA PRO A 142 -5.92 6.49 22.91
C PRO A 142 -6.18 5.00 22.64
N GLU A 143 -6.79 4.31 23.60
CA GLU A 143 -7.32 2.96 23.36
C GLU A 143 -8.58 3.10 22.49
N LYS A 144 -8.43 2.85 21.18
CA LYS A 144 -9.56 2.78 20.24
C LYS A 144 -9.79 1.34 19.80
N PRO A 145 -11.06 0.95 19.56
CA PRO A 145 -11.36 -0.36 19.01
C PRO A 145 -10.86 -0.48 17.56
N LEU A 146 -10.69 -1.71 17.12
CA LEU A 146 -10.53 -2.06 15.71
C LEU A 146 -11.92 -2.12 15.08
N ILE A 147 -12.08 -1.61 13.87
CA ILE A 147 -13.37 -1.61 13.15
C ILE A 147 -13.20 -2.43 11.87
N VAL A 148 -13.92 -3.54 11.78
CA VAL A 148 -13.81 -4.48 10.65
C VAL A 148 -15.13 -4.50 9.88
N HIS A 149 -15.12 -4.10 8.61
CA HIS A 149 -16.27 -4.19 7.74
C HIS A 149 -16.46 -5.63 7.24
N LEU A 150 -17.59 -6.26 7.55
CA LEU A 150 -17.95 -7.57 7.02
C LEU A 150 -18.70 -7.38 5.70
N ALA A 151 -17.98 -7.54 4.58
CA ALA A 151 -18.51 -7.26 3.26
C ALA A 151 -19.62 -8.27 2.89
N LYS A 152 -20.64 -7.77 2.19
CA LYS A 152 -21.74 -8.60 1.65
C LYS A 152 -21.42 -9.16 0.27
N ASP A 153 -20.69 -8.37 -0.50
CA ASP A 153 -20.37 -8.59 -1.90
C ASP A 153 -18.86 -8.77 -2.04
N GLN A 154 -18.44 -9.55 -3.04
CA GLN A 154 -17.01 -9.62 -3.40
C GLN A 154 -16.52 -8.27 -3.92
N LEU A 155 -15.21 -8.03 -3.89
CA LEU A 155 -14.65 -6.88 -4.62
C LEU A 155 -15.08 -6.92 -6.10
N PRO A 156 -15.39 -5.76 -6.71
CA PRO A 156 -15.83 -5.70 -8.10
C PRO A 156 -14.90 -6.45 -9.07
N GLY A 157 -15.50 -7.24 -9.97
CA GLY A 157 -14.83 -7.93 -11.07
C GLY A 157 -14.06 -9.22 -10.73
N ILE A 158 -14.08 -9.69 -9.47
CA ILE A 158 -13.39 -10.95 -9.09
C ILE A 158 -13.89 -12.14 -9.94
N ASP A 159 -15.19 -12.19 -10.21
CA ASP A 159 -15.88 -13.20 -11.01
C ASP A 159 -15.64 -13.05 -12.52
N SER A 160 -15.28 -11.85 -13.00
CA SER A 160 -14.90 -11.56 -14.39
C SER A 160 -13.40 -11.66 -14.67
N GLY A 161 -12.59 -12.08 -13.69
CA GLY A 161 -11.16 -12.35 -13.85
C GLY A 161 -10.22 -11.27 -13.30
N TRP A 162 -10.76 -10.24 -12.65
CA TRP A 162 -9.95 -9.25 -11.94
C TRP A 162 -9.34 -9.81 -10.67
N ARG A 163 -8.13 -9.35 -10.38
CA ARG A 163 -7.35 -9.68 -9.19
C ARG A 163 -6.86 -8.38 -8.60
N TRP A 164 -7.16 -8.16 -7.32
CA TRP A 164 -6.79 -6.93 -6.61
C TRP A 164 -5.52 -7.14 -5.80
N GLY A 165 -4.66 -6.14 -5.75
CA GLY A 165 -3.48 -6.17 -4.90
C GLY A 165 -3.04 -4.81 -4.40
N ASP A 166 -2.16 -4.85 -3.42
CA ASP A 166 -1.50 -3.69 -2.81
C ASP A 166 -0.02 -3.71 -3.21
N LEU A 167 0.46 -2.68 -3.89
CA LEU A 167 1.83 -2.68 -4.44
C LEU A 167 2.86 -2.06 -3.50
N HIS A 168 2.45 -1.50 -2.36
CA HIS A 168 3.35 -0.81 -1.46
C HIS A 168 2.97 -1.14 -0.01
N PHE A 169 3.70 -2.09 0.58
CA PHE A 169 3.44 -2.57 1.94
C PHE A 169 4.76 -2.95 2.63
N HIS A 170 4.93 -2.50 3.87
CA HIS A 170 6.08 -2.81 4.73
C HIS A 170 5.71 -3.84 5.79
N THR A 171 6.54 -4.86 5.88
CA THR A 171 6.41 -6.03 6.74
C THR A 171 7.34 -5.90 7.94
N ASN A 172 7.48 -6.96 8.73
CA ASN A 172 8.44 -7.04 9.83
C ASN A 172 9.91 -6.97 9.37
N LEU A 173 10.17 -6.89 8.05
CA LEU A 173 11.51 -6.74 7.51
C LEU A 173 11.94 -5.26 7.52
N THR A 174 11.00 -4.34 7.36
CA THR A 174 11.13 -2.94 7.78
C THR A 174 11.12 -2.92 9.30
N GLU A 175 12.25 -2.55 9.90
CA GLU A 175 12.47 -2.52 11.34
C GLU A 175 13.66 -1.62 11.65
N ASP A 176 13.38 -0.38 11.98
CA ASP A 176 14.39 0.64 12.27
C ASP A 176 14.18 1.28 13.65
N GLN A 177 14.79 2.44 13.88
CA GLN A 177 14.75 3.11 15.18
C GLN A 177 13.41 3.79 15.48
N ILE A 178 12.55 3.90 14.49
CA ILE A 178 11.31 4.64 14.53
C ILE A 178 10.13 3.72 14.25
N GLU A 179 10.24 2.73 13.36
CA GLU A 179 9.13 1.89 12.93
C GLU A 179 9.45 0.41 12.73
N PHE A 180 8.39 -0.40 12.65
CA PHE A 180 8.43 -1.78 12.23
C PHE A 180 7.09 -2.19 11.60
N GLY A 181 7.08 -3.17 10.70
CA GLY A 181 5.86 -3.69 10.09
C GLY A 181 5.36 -5.04 10.65
N ALA A 182 4.38 -5.63 9.97
CA ALA A 182 3.72 -6.87 10.42
C ALA A 182 4.38 -8.14 9.85
N PRO A 183 4.29 -9.30 10.54
CA PRO A 183 4.82 -10.57 10.04
C PRO A 183 4.31 -10.94 8.63
N LEU A 184 5.16 -11.59 7.83
CA LEU A 184 4.82 -12.03 6.47
C LEU A 184 3.56 -12.90 6.41
N ASP A 185 3.45 -13.93 7.24
CA ASP A 185 2.30 -14.83 7.25
C ASP A 185 1.01 -14.13 7.74
N ALA A 186 1.14 -13.21 8.69
CA ALA A 186 0.01 -12.40 9.18
C ALA A 186 -0.47 -11.43 8.10
N THR A 187 0.46 -10.82 7.36
CA THR A 187 0.17 -9.95 6.21
C THR A 187 -0.57 -10.70 5.12
N GLN A 188 -0.11 -11.89 4.75
CA GLN A 188 -0.77 -12.72 3.74
C GLN A 188 -2.20 -13.09 4.14
N LYS A 189 -2.40 -13.51 5.40
CA LYS A 189 -3.74 -13.84 5.93
C LYS A 189 -4.67 -12.63 5.94
N ALA A 190 -4.17 -11.47 6.39
CA ALA A 190 -4.95 -10.23 6.41
C ALA A 190 -5.31 -9.78 4.98
N ALA A 191 -4.37 -9.86 4.04
CA ALA A 191 -4.58 -9.53 2.63
C ALA A 191 -5.62 -10.45 1.98
N GLU A 192 -5.49 -11.76 2.16
CA GLU A 192 -6.45 -12.74 1.65
C GLU A 192 -7.84 -12.52 2.24
N ALA A 193 -7.91 -12.23 3.55
CA ALA A 193 -9.16 -11.91 4.23
C ALA A 193 -9.77 -10.60 3.69
N CYS A 194 -8.95 -9.61 3.33
CA CYS A 194 -9.36 -8.39 2.64
C CYS A 194 -9.70 -8.59 1.15
N GLY A 195 -9.72 -9.81 0.61
CA GLY A 195 -10.05 -10.05 -0.80
C GLY A 195 -8.91 -9.80 -1.79
N LEU A 196 -7.71 -9.49 -1.30
CA LEU A 196 -6.55 -9.28 -2.17
C LEU A 196 -6.04 -10.63 -2.69
N SER A 197 -5.70 -10.65 -3.97
CA SER A 197 -5.05 -11.77 -4.65
C SER A 197 -3.53 -11.70 -4.57
N PHE A 198 -2.95 -10.53 -4.27
CA PHE A 198 -1.53 -10.36 -4.07
C PHE A 198 -1.18 -9.11 -3.25
N VAL A 199 0.02 -9.11 -2.66
CA VAL A 199 0.63 -7.95 -2.00
C VAL A 199 2.11 -7.89 -2.40
N CYS A 200 2.59 -6.71 -2.77
CA CYS A 200 4.02 -6.48 -2.99
C CYS A 200 4.65 -6.02 -1.69
N LEU A 201 5.67 -6.76 -1.24
CA LEU A 201 6.42 -6.50 -0.03
C LEU A 201 7.56 -5.55 -0.40
N THR A 202 7.43 -4.27 -0.07
CA THR A 202 8.36 -3.22 -0.47
C THR A 202 9.04 -2.62 0.74
N ASP A 203 9.57 -3.50 1.60
CA ASP A 203 10.33 -3.09 2.77
C ASP A 203 11.52 -2.21 2.40
N HIS A 204 11.90 -1.29 3.30
CA HIS A 204 13.02 -0.38 3.04
C HIS A 204 14.31 -1.17 2.83
N SER A 205 15.00 -0.88 1.73
CA SER A 205 16.25 -1.58 1.40
C SER A 205 17.30 -1.53 2.51
N TYR A 206 17.42 -0.40 3.22
CA TYR A 206 18.38 -0.25 4.32
C TYR A 206 18.04 -1.06 5.57
N ASP A 207 16.79 -1.53 5.72
CA ASP A 207 16.45 -2.43 6.82
C ASP A 207 16.74 -3.90 6.48
N LEU A 208 16.89 -4.22 5.19
CA LEU A 208 17.07 -5.59 4.69
C LEU A 208 18.51 -6.08 4.78
N ASP A 209 19.49 -5.17 4.82
CA ASP A 209 20.89 -5.48 5.08
C ASP A 209 21.26 -5.34 6.56
N ASP A 210 20.31 -5.11 7.46
CA ASP A 210 20.60 -4.99 8.88
C ASP A 210 20.80 -6.35 9.57
N LYS A 211 21.71 -6.41 10.55
CA LYS A 211 21.87 -7.59 11.41
C LYS A 211 20.60 -7.82 12.24
N PRO A 212 20.19 -9.07 12.48
CA PRO A 212 19.06 -9.38 13.35
C PRO A 212 19.17 -8.70 14.73
N GLY A 213 18.18 -7.88 15.08
CA GLY A 213 18.12 -7.14 16.35
C GLY A 213 18.98 -5.87 16.40
N SER A 214 19.51 -5.41 15.27
CA SER A 214 20.15 -4.10 15.09
C SER A 214 19.31 -3.24 14.14
N TRP A 215 19.57 -1.92 14.19
CA TRP A 215 18.93 -0.89 13.35
C TRP A 215 19.95 -0.05 12.57
N SER A 216 21.18 -0.55 12.38
CA SER A 216 22.31 0.28 11.94
C SER A 216 23.58 -0.53 11.66
N GLU A 217 23.56 -1.83 11.95
CA GLU A 217 24.74 -2.68 11.77
C GLU A 217 24.51 -3.53 10.54
N THR A 218 25.13 -3.16 9.43
CA THR A 218 25.09 -3.94 8.19
C THR A 218 25.55 -5.38 8.40
N ASP A 219 24.75 -6.32 7.93
CA ASP A 219 25.00 -7.75 7.77
C ASP A 219 25.56 -8.02 6.36
N PRO A 220 26.88 -8.23 6.22
CA PRO A 220 27.48 -8.51 4.92
C PRO A 220 27.00 -9.83 4.30
N GLU A 221 26.39 -10.73 5.08
CA GLU A 221 25.85 -12.00 4.61
C GLU A 221 24.37 -11.91 4.21
N LEU A 222 23.73 -10.73 4.36
CA LEU A 222 22.35 -10.45 3.97
C LEU A 222 21.36 -11.53 4.45
N GLN A 223 21.52 -12.02 5.69
CA GLN A 223 20.73 -13.14 6.19
C GLN A 223 19.25 -12.80 6.24
N LYS A 224 18.90 -11.57 6.64
CA LYS A 224 17.52 -11.07 6.70
C LYS A 224 16.86 -11.13 5.32
N TRP A 225 17.53 -10.59 4.30
CA TRP A 225 17.10 -10.65 2.91
C TRP A 225 16.98 -12.10 2.38
N HIS A 226 18.01 -12.93 2.52
CA HIS A 226 17.96 -14.32 2.03
C HIS A 226 16.93 -15.19 2.75
N ASN A 227 16.67 -14.94 4.04
CA ASN A 227 15.64 -15.63 4.80
C ASN A 227 14.25 -15.21 4.31
N SER A 228 14.02 -13.91 4.09
CA SER A 228 12.71 -13.42 3.66
C SER A 228 12.31 -13.94 2.28
N ARG A 229 13.24 -14.01 1.31
CA ARG A 229 12.95 -14.57 -0.03
C ARG A 229 12.50 -16.04 0.06
N ARG A 230 13.17 -16.85 0.88
CA ARG A 230 12.78 -18.26 1.12
C ARG A 230 11.45 -18.39 1.86
N GLU A 231 11.18 -17.52 2.83
CA GLU A 231 9.92 -17.52 3.56
C GLU A 231 8.75 -17.16 2.64
N VAL A 232 8.92 -16.15 1.78
CA VAL A 232 7.94 -15.75 0.75
C VAL A 232 7.66 -16.90 -0.23
N GLU A 233 8.71 -17.59 -0.70
CA GLU A 233 8.56 -18.78 -1.55
C GLU A 233 7.69 -19.85 -0.87
N ASN A 234 8.00 -20.20 0.39
CA ASN A 234 7.26 -21.20 1.15
C ASN A 234 5.79 -20.77 1.39
N LEU A 235 5.56 -19.51 1.77
CA LEU A 235 4.22 -18.98 2.02
C LEU A 235 3.35 -18.97 0.75
N ASN A 236 3.96 -18.85 -0.42
CA ASN A 236 3.26 -18.86 -1.70
C ASN A 236 2.84 -20.28 -2.17
N GLU A 237 3.28 -21.36 -1.51
CA GLU A 237 2.93 -22.72 -1.93
C GLU A 237 1.47 -23.12 -1.65
N GLU A 238 0.86 -22.59 -0.58
CA GLU A 238 -0.43 -23.10 -0.04
C GLU A 238 -1.56 -22.03 0.03
N THR A 239 -1.44 -20.93 -0.70
CA THR A 239 -2.31 -19.75 -0.55
C THR A 239 -2.95 -19.28 -1.87
N ASN A 240 -4.01 -18.49 -1.74
CA ASN A 240 -4.61 -17.75 -2.86
C ASN A 240 -4.12 -16.30 -2.97
N CYS A 241 -3.39 -15.80 -1.96
CA CYS A 241 -2.84 -14.45 -1.94
C CYS A 241 -1.32 -14.47 -2.09
N ILE A 242 -0.83 -14.09 -3.27
CA ILE A 242 0.59 -14.17 -3.61
C ILE A 242 1.35 -12.99 -2.98
N LEU A 243 2.38 -13.29 -2.21
CA LEU A 243 3.37 -12.32 -1.77
C LEU A 243 4.39 -12.12 -2.89
N VAL A 244 4.45 -10.91 -3.44
CA VAL A 244 5.47 -10.52 -4.43
C VAL A 244 6.66 -9.95 -3.65
N PRO A 245 7.83 -10.61 -3.66
CA PRO A 245 9.00 -10.07 -2.99
C PRO A 245 9.41 -8.77 -3.67
N GLY A 246 9.79 -7.75 -2.92
CA GLY A 246 10.32 -6.49 -3.44
C GLY A 246 11.15 -5.74 -2.39
N GLU A 247 11.47 -4.49 -2.71
CA GLU A 247 12.22 -3.53 -1.89
C GLU A 247 11.77 -2.11 -2.24
N GLU A 248 11.66 -1.23 -1.26
CA GLU A 248 11.64 0.22 -1.50
C GLU A 248 13.07 0.75 -1.36
N VAL A 249 13.67 1.11 -2.49
CA VAL A 249 15.06 1.58 -2.56
C VAL A 249 15.09 3.09 -2.59
N SER A 250 15.83 3.70 -1.67
CA SER A 250 16.17 5.12 -1.75
C SER A 250 17.28 5.35 -2.76
N ALA A 251 16.89 5.86 -3.92
CA ALA A 251 17.75 6.09 -5.08
C ALA A 251 17.81 7.58 -5.45
N GLY A 252 18.83 7.95 -6.22
CA GLY A 252 19.03 9.32 -6.67
C GLY A 252 18.19 9.66 -7.89
N ASN A 253 17.43 10.74 -7.80
CA ASN A 253 16.83 11.39 -8.96
C ASN A 253 17.90 12.16 -9.78
N GLN A 254 17.54 12.74 -10.94
CA GLN A 254 18.51 13.50 -11.76
C GLN A 254 19.20 14.67 -11.05
N LEU A 255 18.64 15.16 -9.93
CA LEU A 255 19.20 16.22 -9.11
C LEU A 255 20.07 15.68 -7.95
N GLY A 256 20.30 14.37 -7.88
CA GLY A 256 21.05 13.70 -6.82
C GLY A 256 20.34 13.72 -5.47
N LYS A 257 19.01 13.80 -5.46
CA LYS A 257 18.18 13.75 -4.25
C LYS A 257 17.56 12.37 -4.07
N ASN A 258 17.41 11.93 -2.82
CA ASN A 258 16.79 10.64 -2.50
C ASN A 258 15.31 10.66 -2.87
N ILE A 259 14.93 9.71 -3.71
CA ILE A 259 13.56 9.37 -4.11
C ILE A 259 13.38 7.87 -3.90
N HIS A 260 12.15 7.45 -3.65
CA HIS A 260 11.89 6.03 -3.41
C HIS A 260 11.44 5.34 -4.70
N THR A 261 12.04 4.18 -4.96
CA THR A 261 11.75 3.33 -6.12
C THR A 261 11.37 1.94 -5.62
N LEU A 262 10.17 1.46 -6.00
CA LEU A 262 9.77 0.09 -5.68
C LEU A 262 10.42 -0.85 -6.70
N LEU A 263 11.28 -1.74 -6.24
CA LEU A 263 11.87 -2.81 -7.04
C LEU A 263 11.16 -4.12 -6.70
N LEU A 264 10.32 -4.59 -7.61
CA LEU A 264 9.55 -5.81 -7.44
C LEU A 264 10.28 -6.99 -8.09
N ASN A 265 10.40 -8.08 -7.33
CA ASN A 265 11.05 -9.34 -7.66
C ASN A 265 12.43 -9.13 -8.28
N TRP A 266 13.23 -8.24 -7.68
CA TRP A 266 14.58 -7.94 -8.12
C TRP A 266 15.52 -9.12 -7.76
N PRO A 267 16.43 -9.54 -8.66
CA PRO A 267 17.21 -10.77 -8.47
C PRO A 267 18.26 -10.69 -7.37
N GLU A 268 18.71 -9.47 -7.04
CA GLU A 268 19.76 -9.20 -6.06
C GLU A 268 19.30 -8.09 -5.12
N PHE A 269 19.85 -8.07 -3.91
CA PHE A 269 19.65 -6.96 -2.98
C PHE A 269 20.25 -5.67 -3.55
N VAL A 270 19.53 -4.55 -3.39
CA VAL A 270 20.01 -3.22 -3.82
C VAL A 270 20.11 -2.29 -2.61
N PRO A 271 21.32 -1.83 -2.22
CA PRO A 271 21.46 -0.95 -1.08
C PRO A 271 20.89 0.44 -1.37
N GLY A 272 20.32 1.08 -0.35
CA GLY A 272 19.62 2.35 -0.52
C GLY A 272 19.45 3.09 0.81
N SER A 273 20.54 3.35 1.54
CA SER A 273 20.47 3.98 2.87
C SER A 273 20.49 5.51 2.87
N GLY A 274 20.31 6.15 1.70
CA GLY A 274 20.56 7.58 1.50
C GLY A 274 19.70 8.49 2.39
N ASP A 275 18.56 8.02 2.88
CA ASP A 275 17.68 8.75 3.79
C ASP A 275 17.16 7.93 4.98
N GLY A 276 17.67 6.71 5.19
CA GLY A 276 17.33 5.83 6.33
C GLY A 276 17.88 6.28 7.69
N ALA A 277 18.57 7.44 7.74
CA ALA A 277 19.08 8.09 8.95
C ALA A 277 20.03 7.26 9.86
N GLU A 278 20.42 6.05 9.46
CA GLU A 278 21.42 5.21 10.16
C GLU A 278 22.78 5.90 10.28
N ARG A 279 23.17 6.59 9.20
CA ARG A 279 24.45 7.32 9.10
C ARG A 279 24.19 8.81 9.03
N TRP A 280 24.13 9.44 10.20
CA TRP A 280 23.93 10.89 10.33
C TRP A 280 24.81 11.69 9.35
N PHE A 281 24.16 12.55 8.56
CA PHE A 281 24.76 13.45 7.56
C PHE A 281 25.38 12.78 6.32
N GLN A 282 25.32 11.45 6.18
CA GLN A 282 25.65 10.74 4.94
C GLN A 282 24.38 10.48 4.15
N THR A 283 23.81 11.54 3.58
CA THR A 283 22.45 11.50 3.03
C THR A 283 22.43 11.54 1.50
N SER A 284 23.54 11.14 0.87
CA SER A 284 23.62 11.07 -0.59
C SER A 284 23.12 9.70 -1.04
N PRO A 285 22.37 9.63 -2.17
CA PRO A 285 21.98 8.35 -2.73
C PRO A 285 23.20 7.50 -3.07
N GLU A 286 23.12 6.19 -2.78
CA GLU A 286 24.16 5.23 -3.15
C GLU A 286 24.15 4.89 -4.64
N HIS A 287 22.95 4.91 -5.23
CA HIS A 287 22.72 4.66 -6.65
C HIS A 287 21.84 5.74 -7.26
N GLN A 288 22.04 6.03 -8.55
CA GLN A 288 21.07 6.81 -9.31
C GLN A 288 19.98 5.87 -9.87
N THR A 289 18.72 6.32 -9.89
CA THR A 289 17.61 5.52 -10.44
C THR A 289 17.88 5.09 -11.88
N ALA A 290 18.50 5.96 -12.68
CA ALA A 290 18.88 5.67 -14.06
C ALA A 290 19.88 4.51 -14.18
N GLU A 291 20.77 4.34 -13.19
CA GLU A 291 21.73 3.24 -13.15
C GLU A 291 21.06 1.95 -12.70
N LEU A 292 20.23 2.01 -11.65
CA LEU A 292 19.50 0.85 -11.12
C LEU A 292 18.64 0.18 -12.17
N VAL A 293 17.89 0.98 -12.94
CA VAL A 293 16.91 0.45 -13.89
C VAL A 293 17.49 0.18 -15.27
N HIS A 294 18.82 0.22 -15.48
CA HIS A 294 19.37 0.13 -16.84
C HIS A 294 19.07 -1.22 -17.52
N ASN A 295 19.16 -2.34 -16.78
CA ASN A 295 18.92 -3.70 -17.28
C ASN A 295 18.15 -4.54 -16.23
N PRO A 296 16.85 -4.29 -16.02
CA PRO A 296 16.05 -5.14 -15.13
C PRO A 296 15.99 -6.57 -15.67
N ALA A 297 15.88 -7.56 -14.77
CA ALA A 297 15.55 -8.91 -15.20
C ALA A 297 14.12 -8.98 -15.77
N ASP A 298 13.87 -9.97 -16.64
CA ASP A 298 12.59 -10.13 -17.34
C ASP A 298 11.40 -10.33 -16.38
N ASP A 299 11.65 -10.84 -15.19
CA ASP A 299 10.68 -11.07 -14.12
C ASP A 299 10.79 -10.04 -12.99
N SER A 300 11.39 -8.87 -13.23
CA SER A 300 11.44 -7.77 -12.27
C SER A 300 10.75 -6.51 -12.79
N LEU A 301 10.33 -5.62 -11.88
CA LEU A 301 9.66 -4.37 -12.23
C LEU A 301 10.13 -3.23 -11.33
N ALA A 302 10.42 -2.06 -11.91
CA ALA A 302 10.69 -0.85 -11.15
C ALA A 302 9.50 0.12 -11.26
N ILE A 303 9.03 0.66 -10.13
CA ILE A 303 7.92 1.61 -10.05
C ILE A 303 8.38 2.86 -9.31
N ALA A 304 7.99 4.04 -9.81
CA ALA A 304 8.21 5.28 -9.10
C ALA A 304 7.24 5.40 -7.92
N ALA A 305 7.75 5.32 -6.69
CA ALA A 305 6.92 5.38 -5.48
C ALA A 305 6.46 6.82 -5.23
N HIS A 306 5.20 6.95 -4.78
CA HIS A 306 4.56 8.17 -4.26
C HIS A 306 5.15 9.50 -4.80
N THR A 307 5.09 9.65 -6.12
CA THR A 307 5.98 10.53 -6.91
C THR A 307 5.94 12.02 -6.57
N ARG A 308 4.82 12.45 -5.96
CA ARG A 308 4.55 13.83 -5.56
C ARG A 308 4.26 14.01 -4.08
N MET A 309 4.50 12.98 -3.25
CA MET A 309 4.26 13.07 -1.80
C MET A 309 4.97 14.29 -1.22
N HIS A 310 4.25 15.08 -0.42
CA HIS A 310 4.82 16.28 0.17
C HIS A 310 6.06 15.98 1.03
N VAL A 311 7.23 16.47 0.59
CA VAL A 311 8.47 16.43 1.38
C VAL A 311 8.68 17.75 2.13
N PRO A 312 8.65 17.76 3.48
CA PRO A 312 8.95 18.90 4.32
C PRO A 312 10.35 19.47 4.08
N LEU A 313 10.52 20.78 4.26
CA LEU A 313 11.78 21.48 3.98
C LEU A 313 12.98 20.89 4.73
N LEU A 314 12.81 20.53 6.01
CA LEU A 314 13.91 19.97 6.79
C LEU A 314 14.34 18.59 6.30
N HIS A 315 13.44 17.79 5.71
CA HIS A 315 13.81 16.49 5.11
C HIS A 315 14.65 16.67 3.86
N LYS A 316 14.32 17.67 3.03
CA LYS A 316 15.12 18.05 1.86
C LYS A 316 16.56 18.45 2.23
N ILE A 317 16.73 19.03 3.43
CA ILE A 317 18.02 19.52 3.94
C ILE A 317 18.78 18.43 4.71
N LEU A 318 18.12 17.73 5.63
CA LEU A 318 18.74 16.81 6.59
C LEU A 318 18.83 15.37 6.11
N LEU A 319 17.94 14.94 5.21
CA LEU A 319 17.87 13.58 4.68
C LEU A 319 18.08 13.54 3.15
N GLY A 320 18.35 14.69 2.53
CA GLY A 320 18.54 14.78 1.08
C GLY A 320 17.31 14.36 0.25
N ARG A 321 16.11 14.28 0.85
CA ARG A 321 14.88 13.85 0.15
C ARG A 321 14.51 14.81 -0.98
N GLY A 322 14.07 14.21 -2.09
CA GLY A 322 13.65 14.87 -3.31
C GLY A 322 12.26 14.45 -3.75
N LEU A 323 11.89 14.86 -4.96
CA LEU A 323 10.68 14.41 -5.64
C LEU A 323 11.10 13.82 -6.97
N TRP A 324 10.26 12.96 -7.53
CA TRP A 324 10.47 12.52 -8.90
C TRP A 324 10.26 13.69 -9.86
N GLU A 325 11.24 13.94 -10.72
CA GLU A 325 11.15 14.95 -11.77
C GLU A 325 10.61 14.32 -13.06
N LEU A 326 10.12 15.16 -13.98
CA LEU A 326 9.54 14.69 -15.24
C LEU A 326 10.53 13.86 -16.07
N GLU A 327 11.81 14.23 -16.03
CA GLU A 327 12.89 13.54 -16.73
C GLU A 327 13.20 12.16 -16.11
N ASP A 328 13.03 11.98 -14.79
CA ASP A 328 13.17 10.66 -14.13
C ASP A 328 12.11 9.69 -14.65
N HIS A 329 10.90 10.18 -14.90
CA HIS A 329 9.80 9.37 -15.45
C HIS A 329 9.98 9.00 -16.93
N HIS A 330 10.95 9.58 -17.64
CA HIS A 330 11.26 9.17 -19.01
C HIS A 330 12.22 7.98 -19.06
N LEU A 331 12.75 7.52 -17.91
CA LEU A 331 13.59 6.33 -17.86
C LEU A 331 12.81 5.12 -18.37
N ALA A 332 13.31 4.47 -19.43
CA ALA A 332 12.56 3.45 -20.17
C ALA A 332 12.03 2.32 -19.28
N ASN A 333 12.85 1.89 -18.31
CA ASN A 333 12.60 0.73 -17.47
C ASN A 333 11.92 1.02 -16.13
N VAL A 334 11.56 2.29 -15.87
CA VAL A 334 10.58 2.61 -14.81
C VAL A 334 9.19 2.38 -15.39
N ALA A 335 8.46 1.39 -14.91
CA ALA A 335 7.19 0.96 -15.53
C ALA A 335 6.09 2.03 -15.43
N GLY A 336 6.07 2.78 -14.33
CA GLY A 336 5.00 3.73 -14.07
C GLY A 336 5.10 4.39 -12.71
N PHE A 337 3.95 4.93 -12.29
CA PHE A 337 3.78 5.78 -11.12
C PHE A 337 2.90 5.06 -10.10
N GLN A 338 3.37 4.91 -8.86
CA GLN A 338 2.45 4.74 -7.74
C GLN A 338 1.78 6.09 -7.49
N LEU A 339 0.62 6.27 -8.10
CA LEU A 339 -0.09 7.53 -8.12
C LEU A 339 -1.03 7.62 -6.91
N LEU A 340 -1.74 6.53 -6.60
CA LEU A 340 -2.62 6.45 -5.44
C LEU A 340 -1.88 5.79 -4.27
N ASN A 341 -1.54 6.61 -3.27
CA ASN A 341 -0.88 6.17 -2.04
C ASN A 341 -1.79 6.35 -0.82
N GLY A 342 -2.73 5.43 -0.62
CA GLY A 342 -3.64 5.43 0.53
C GLY A 342 -4.79 6.47 0.54
N SER A 343 -4.72 7.54 -0.26
CA SER A 343 -5.79 8.54 -0.41
C SER A 343 -5.79 9.31 -1.74
N PHE A 344 -6.98 9.78 -2.14
CA PHE A 344 -7.18 10.77 -3.21
C PHE A 344 -7.07 12.20 -2.62
N ASP A 345 -5.86 12.67 -2.43
CA ASP A 345 -5.54 13.99 -1.87
C ASP A 345 -4.81 14.91 -2.88
N ASP A 346 -4.29 16.04 -2.40
CA ASP A 346 -3.56 16.99 -3.24
C ASP A 346 -2.30 16.36 -3.88
N ASP A 347 -1.64 15.42 -3.19
CA ASP A 347 -0.45 14.74 -3.71
C ASP A 347 -0.83 13.79 -4.86
N PHE A 348 -1.97 13.10 -4.75
CA PHE A 348 -2.57 12.33 -5.85
C PHE A 348 -2.84 13.22 -7.07
N GLU A 349 -3.49 14.37 -6.89
CA GLU A 349 -3.82 15.27 -7.99
C GLU A 349 -2.57 15.82 -8.69
N GLU A 350 -1.54 16.19 -7.93
CA GLU A 350 -0.25 16.59 -8.51
C GLU A 350 0.40 15.46 -9.31
N ALA A 351 0.36 14.22 -8.80
CA ALA A 351 0.91 13.05 -9.47
C ALA A 351 0.15 12.70 -10.75
N LEU A 352 -1.18 12.84 -10.74
CA LEU A 352 -2.05 12.70 -11.91
C LEU A 352 -1.69 13.68 -13.02
N GLN A 353 -1.48 14.94 -12.69
CA GLN A 353 -1.06 15.94 -13.67
C GLN A 353 0.34 15.67 -14.23
N LEU A 354 1.27 15.17 -13.41
CA LEU A 354 2.60 14.78 -13.88
C LEU A 354 2.54 13.57 -14.82
N TRP A 355 1.73 12.57 -14.50
CA TRP A 355 1.51 11.40 -15.34
C TRP A 355 0.88 11.77 -16.68
N ILE A 356 -0.18 12.57 -16.70
CA ILE A 356 -0.81 13.06 -17.94
C ILE A 356 0.21 13.79 -18.82
N LYS A 357 1.05 14.66 -18.24
CA LYS A 357 2.15 15.32 -18.97
C LYS A 357 3.13 14.33 -19.59
N SER A 358 3.43 13.23 -18.89
CA SER A 358 4.29 12.16 -19.39
C SER A 358 3.62 11.42 -20.56
N LEU A 359 2.35 11.05 -20.43
CA LEU A 359 1.57 10.42 -21.49
C LEU A 359 1.51 11.29 -22.76
N LEU A 360 1.26 12.59 -22.62
CA LEU A 360 1.20 13.55 -23.73
C LEU A 360 2.55 13.76 -24.43
N LYS A 361 3.66 13.36 -23.81
CA LYS A 361 4.99 13.26 -24.45
C LYS A 361 5.22 11.92 -25.16
N GLY A 362 4.20 11.07 -25.26
CA GLY A 362 4.26 9.74 -25.85
C GLY A 362 4.88 8.68 -24.94
N GLN A 363 5.09 8.98 -23.67
CA GLN A 363 5.66 8.01 -22.72
C GLN A 363 4.60 7.00 -22.31
N ARG A 364 4.88 5.71 -22.52
CA ARG A 364 3.99 4.61 -22.12
C ARG A 364 4.22 4.22 -20.67
N LYS A 365 3.88 5.12 -19.75
CA LYS A 365 3.98 4.90 -18.30
C LYS A 365 2.60 4.60 -17.72
N TYR A 366 2.55 3.63 -16.83
CA TYR A 366 1.30 3.18 -16.24
C TYR A 366 1.08 3.75 -14.83
N ILE A 367 -0.14 3.62 -14.32
CA ILE A 367 -0.51 4.00 -12.96
C ILE A 367 -0.75 2.77 -12.11
N TYR A 368 -0.34 2.89 -10.85
CA TYR A 368 -0.46 1.87 -9.82
C TYR A 368 -0.89 2.49 -8.50
N ALA A 369 -1.43 1.66 -7.61
CA ALA A 369 -1.84 2.00 -6.28
C ALA A 369 -1.19 1.06 -5.26
N GLY A 370 -0.87 1.63 -4.11
CA GLY A 370 -0.46 0.93 -2.90
C GLY A 370 -0.83 1.77 -1.69
N ASN A 371 -0.63 1.25 -0.48
CA ASN A 371 -1.02 1.99 0.72
C ASN A 371 0.15 2.50 1.55
N ASP A 372 1.39 2.07 1.26
CA ASP A 372 2.56 2.46 2.05
C ASP A 372 2.31 2.14 3.54
N ALA A 373 1.68 0.98 3.76
CA ALA A 373 1.21 0.57 5.06
C ALA A 373 2.35 -0.16 5.78
N HIS A 374 2.68 0.32 6.97
CA HIS A 374 3.76 -0.18 7.80
C HIS A 374 3.26 -1.23 8.80
N GLY A 375 2.80 -2.37 8.27
CA GLY A 375 2.16 -3.41 9.08
C GLY A 375 0.74 -3.09 9.54
N ASN A 376 0.13 -2.02 9.02
CA ASN A 376 -1.16 -1.52 9.48
C ASN A 376 -2.31 -2.22 8.75
N PHE A 377 -3.09 -3.04 9.46
CA PHE A 377 -4.26 -3.72 8.90
C PHE A 377 -5.55 -2.93 9.16
N ASN A 378 -5.73 -2.39 10.37
CA ASN A 378 -6.92 -1.60 10.75
C ASN A 378 -6.58 -0.16 11.08
N ARG A 379 -5.50 0.03 11.85
CA ARG A 379 -5.14 1.30 12.46
C ARG A 379 -3.65 1.52 12.35
N PHE A 380 -3.26 2.64 11.76
CA PHE A 380 -1.89 3.11 11.80
C PHE A 380 -1.66 3.83 13.12
N ARG A 381 -0.72 3.31 13.93
CA ARG A 381 -0.23 3.94 15.17
C ARG A 381 1.13 4.56 14.91
N GLN A 382 1.16 5.89 14.90
CA GLN A 382 2.30 6.63 14.42
C GLN A 382 2.91 7.54 15.50
N VAL A 383 4.22 7.78 15.42
CA VAL A 383 4.88 8.85 16.17
C VAL A 383 4.35 10.21 15.70
N LYS A 384 3.60 10.91 16.56
CA LYS A 384 3.14 12.29 16.29
C LYS A 384 4.23 13.31 16.61
N ILE A 385 4.89 13.13 17.74
CA ILE A 385 6.05 13.92 18.16
C ILE A 385 7.07 12.95 18.73
N PRO A 386 8.26 12.81 18.11
CA PRO A 386 9.33 11.96 18.60
C PRO A 386 9.56 12.09 20.10
N MET A 387 9.63 10.93 20.77
CA MET A 387 9.82 10.78 22.21
C MET A 387 8.74 11.42 23.11
N LEU A 388 7.67 12.01 22.57
CA LEU A 388 6.69 12.78 23.34
C LEU A 388 5.24 12.28 23.22
N SER A 389 4.79 11.93 22.01
CA SER A 389 3.41 11.51 21.79
C SER A 389 3.25 10.69 20.51
N VAL A 390 2.32 9.75 20.57
CA VAL A 390 1.84 9.00 19.41
C VAL A 390 0.40 9.41 19.08
N TRP A 391 -0.04 9.09 17.88
CA TRP A 391 -1.43 9.25 17.44
C TRP A 391 -1.82 8.09 16.53
N ASP A 392 -3.11 8.01 16.21
CA ASP A 392 -3.66 6.91 15.44
C ASP A 392 -4.63 7.39 14.35
N HIS A 393 -4.53 6.80 13.16
CA HIS A 393 -5.42 7.08 12.03
C HIS A 393 -5.70 5.82 11.19
N THR A 394 -6.54 5.97 10.16
CA THR A 394 -7.01 4.91 9.26
C THR A 394 -6.65 5.16 7.79
N ASN A 395 -5.69 6.06 7.55
CA ASN A 395 -4.97 6.18 6.27
C ASN A 395 -3.77 5.24 6.25
N GLN A 396 -3.30 4.88 5.05
CA GLN A 396 -2.17 3.96 4.85
C GLN A 396 -2.35 2.62 5.58
N ILE A 397 -3.48 1.97 5.30
CA ILE A 397 -3.82 0.64 5.81
C ILE A 397 -3.90 -0.33 4.62
N LEU A 398 -3.50 -1.58 4.85
CA LEU A 398 -3.45 -2.64 3.84
C LEU A 398 -4.73 -2.72 3.00
N GLY A 399 -4.61 -2.66 1.68
CA GLY A 399 -5.68 -2.98 0.73
C GLY A 399 -6.80 -1.95 0.59
N LYS A 400 -6.68 -0.76 1.21
CA LYS A 400 -7.69 0.31 1.09
C LYS A 400 -7.70 0.92 -0.31
N CYS A 401 -6.53 1.28 -0.81
CA CYS A 401 -6.29 1.61 -2.22
C CYS A 401 -5.65 0.41 -2.91
N ARG A 402 -6.09 0.09 -4.13
CA ARG A 402 -5.76 -1.18 -4.78
C ARG A 402 -5.41 -0.99 -6.24
N THR A 403 -4.45 -1.78 -6.71
CA THR A 403 -4.25 -2.01 -8.15
C THR A 403 -5.05 -3.24 -8.55
N GLY A 404 -5.99 -3.07 -9.47
CA GLY A 404 -6.71 -4.18 -10.09
C GLY A 404 -5.96 -4.62 -11.36
N ILE A 405 -5.69 -5.91 -11.50
CA ILE A 405 -5.09 -6.49 -12.71
C ILE A 405 -6.04 -7.51 -13.34
N MET A 406 -6.06 -7.57 -14.66
CA MET A 406 -6.81 -8.59 -15.39
C MET A 406 -5.90 -9.76 -15.73
N LEU A 407 -6.23 -10.96 -15.25
CA LEU A 407 -5.46 -12.19 -15.53
C LEU A 407 -6.32 -13.23 -16.25
N SER A 408 -5.74 -13.83 -17.29
CA SER A 408 -6.31 -14.98 -18.03
C SER A 408 -5.84 -16.34 -17.50
N GLU A 409 -4.84 -16.33 -16.62
CA GLU A 409 -4.18 -17.51 -16.05
C GLU A 409 -4.20 -17.42 -14.52
N ASN A 410 -3.68 -18.45 -13.85
CA ASN A 410 -3.56 -18.46 -12.41
C ASN A 410 -2.66 -17.32 -11.90
N VAL A 411 -2.94 -16.86 -10.68
CA VAL A 411 -2.15 -15.83 -10.01
C VAL A 411 -0.79 -16.42 -9.64
N SER A 412 0.28 -15.72 -10.03
CA SER A 412 1.67 -16.05 -9.72
C SER A 412 2.48 -14.76 -9.76
N VAL A 413 3.66 -14.73 -9.14
CA VAL A 413 4.56 -13.56 -9.20
C VAL A 413 4.79 -13.12 -10.65
N LYS A 414 5.08 -14.06 -11.54
CA LYS A 414 5.29 -13.77 -12.96
C LYS A 414 4.05 -13.20 -13.65
N SER A 415 2.87 -13.81 -13.48
CA SER A 415 1.65 -13.33 -14.15
C SER A 415 1.21 -11.96 -13.64
N ILE A 416 1.43 -11.67 -12.35
CA ILE A 416 1.23 -10.34 -11.76
C ILE A 416 2.15 -9.31 -12.42
N LEU A 417 3.46 -9.55 -12.42
CA LEU A 417 4.44 -8.60 -12.97
C LEU A 417 4.26 -8.41 -14.48
N ASP A 418 3.89 -9.45 -15.23
CA ASP A 418 3.57 -9.35 -16.65
C ASP A 418 2.34 -8.47 -16.89
N ALA A 419 1.30 -8.56 -16.06
CA ALA A 419 0.12 -7.70 -16.18
C ALA A 419 0.45 -6.23 -15.85
N LEU A 420 1.20 -6.00 -14.77
CA LEU A 420 1.65 -4.66 -14.37
C LEU A 420 2.54 -4.01 -15.43
N ARG A 421 3.51 -4.76 -15.97
CA ARG A 421 4.43 -4.30 -17.02
C ARG A 421 3.72 -3.96 -18.33
N GLN A 422 2.64 -4.67 -18.64
CA GLN A 422 1.84 -4.44 -19.84
C GLN A 422 0.76 -3.36 -19.66
N GLY A 423 0.60 -2.81 -18.44
CA GLY A 423 -0.42 -1.81 -18.15
C GLY A 423 -1.85 -2.33 -18.15
N ARG A 424 -2.03 -3.65 -17.98
CA ARG A 424 -3.36 -4.31 -17.90
C ARG A 424 -3.98 -4.11 -16.51
N CYS A 425 -4.03 -2.87 -16.04
CA CYS A 425 -4.41 -2.56 -14.68
C CYS A 425 -5.17 -1.24 -14.51
N VAL A 426 -5.89 -1.15 -13.40
CA VAL A 426 -6.60 0.03 -12.90
C VAL A 426 -6.14 0.33 -11.48
N ILE A 427 -6.38 1.54 -11.01
CA ILE A 427 -6.27 1.90 -9.59
C ILE A 427 -7.65 2.24 -9.05
N SER A 428 -7.95 1.83 -7.81
CA SER A 428 -9.26 2.06 -7.19
C SER A 428 -9.23 1.96 -5.67
N ASP A 429 -10.11 2.68 -4.99
CA ASP A 429 -10.45 2.48 -3.57
C ASP A 429 -11.80 1.77 -3.36
N GLY A 430 -12.44 1.33 -4.45
CA GLY A 430 -13.80 0.78 -4.39
C GLY A 430 -14.27 0.19 -5.72
N PRO A 431 -14.78 1.02 -6.64
CA PRO A 431 -15.44 0.59 -7.88
C PRO A 431 -14.45 0.07 -8.93
N LEU A 432 -14.96 -0.49 -10.01
CA LEU A 432 -14.18 -0.97 -11.14
C LEU A 432 -14.76 -0.43 -12.44
N MET A 433 -13.87 0.09 -13.29
CA MET A 433 -14.15 0.45 -14.67
C MET A 433 -13.30 -0.42 -15.60
N GLU A 434 -13.96 -1.24 -16.42
CA GLU A 434 -13.31 -1.92 -17.52
C GLU A 434 -13.45 -1.11 -18.80
N LEU A 435 -12.35 -0.99 -19.55
CA LEU A 435 -12.34 -0.42 -20.89
C LEU A 435 -11.82 -1.45 -21.88
N LYS A 436 -12.58 -1.65 -22.95
CA LYS A 436 -12.19 -2.46 -24.11
C LYS A 436 -12.46 -1.66 -25.38
N ILE A 437 -11.57 -1.76 -26.36
CA ILE A 437 -11.75 -1.18 -27.68
C ILE A 437 -11.91 -2.29 -28.70
N GLU A 438 -12.98 -2.22 -29.48
CA GLU A 438 -13.21 -3.09 -30.62
C GLU A 438 -13.12 -2.32 -31.94
N THR A 439 -12.37 -2.88 -32.87
CA THR A 439 -12.27 -2.37 -34.25
C THR A 439 -13.42 -2.91 -35.12
N LYS A 440 -13.69 -2.28 -36.27
CA LYS A 440 -14.67 -2.79 -37.25
C LYS A 440 -14.34 -4.19 -37.76
N GLU A 441 -13.07 -4.60 -37.72
CA GLU A 441 -12.60 -5.94 -38.07
C GLU A 441 -12.81 -6.98 -36.95
N GLY A 442 -13.40 -6.61 -35.81
CA GLY A 442 -13.68 -7.51 -34.70
C GLY A 442 -12.49 -7.84 -33.81
N LYS A 443 -11.37 -7.09 -33.92
CA LYS A 443 -10.26 -7.19 -32.96
C LYS A 443 -10.57 -6.39 -31.71
N SER A 444 -10.33 -6.99 -30.54
CA SER A 444 -10.52 -6.37 -29.23
C SER A 444 -9.17 -6.08 -28.55
N TYR A 445 -9.10 -4.96 -27.85
CA TYR A 445 -7.91 -4.46 -27.17
C TYR A 445 -8.29 -3.96 -25.78
N SER A 446 -7.49 -4.32 -24.78
CA SER A 446 -7.68 -3.93 -23.38
C SER A 446 -6.63 -2.92 -22.92
N LEU A 447 -6.76 -2.47 -21.67
CA LEU A 447 -5.85 -1.55 -20.98
C LEU A 447 -4.37 -1.88 -21.25
N GLY A 448 -3.58 -0.85 -21.53
CA GLY A 448 -2.16 -0.96 -21.85
C GLY A 448 -1.84 -1.44 -23.27
N GLY A 449 -2.83 -1.98 -23.98
CA GLY A 449 -2.75 -2.36 -25.39
C GLY A 449 -2.64 -1.17 -26.33
N ALA A 450 -2.41 -1.47 -27.61
CA ALA A 450 -2.34 -0.45 -28.66
C ALA A 450 -3.09 -0.88 -29.92
N ILE A 451 -3.82 0.06 -30.51
CA ILE A 451 -4.64 -0.14 -31.71
C ILE A 451 -4.08 0.62 -32.90
N ASN A 452 -4.38 0.14 -34.10
CA ASN A 452 -4.24 0.88 -35.35
C ASN A 452 -5.61 0.87 -36.04
N GLY A 453 -6.18 2.03 -36.35
CA GLY A 453 -7.46 2.14 -37.03
C GLY A 453 -8.15 3.48 -36.84
N ASP A 454 -9.19 3.71 -37.63
CA ASP A 454 -9.81 5.03 -37.79
C ASP A 454 -11.12 5.18 -37.02
N ASN A 455 -11.92 4.11 -36.92
CA ASN A 455 -13.18 4.09 -36.18
C ASN A 455 -13.17 2.95 -35.18
N ILE A 456 -13.53 3.26 -33.94
CA ILE A 456 -13.48 2.32 -32.83
C ILE A 456 -14.79 2.31 -32.04
N TYR A 457 -15.10 1.15 -31.46
CA TYR A 457 -16.17 0.99 -30.48
C TYR A 457 -15.53 0.80 -29.12
N ILE A 458 -15.85 1.70 -28.19
CA ILE A 458 -15.38 1.66 -26.82
C ILE A 458 -16.47 0.99 -26.01
N SER A 459 -16.17 -0.16 -25.43
CA SER A 459 -17.02 -0.82 -24.43
C SER A 459 -16.54 -0.39 -23.03
N VAL A 460 -17.46 0.17 -22.27
CA VAL A 460 -17.27 0.58 -20.88
C VAL A 460 -18.13 -0.31 -20.01
N GLU A 461 -17.53 -1.04 -19.08
CA GLU A 461 -18.25 -1.82 -18.07
C GLU A 461 -17.93 -1.23 -16.69
N CYS A 462 -18.94 -0.76 -15.97
CA CYS A 462 -18.78 -0.19 -14.64
C CYS A 462 -19.39 -1.13 -13.61
N SER A 463 -18.70 -1.31 -12.48
CA SER A 463 -19.22 -2.06 -11.33
C SER A 463 -18.80 -1.45 -9.99
N SER A 464 -19.66 -1.58 -9.00
CA SER A 464 -19.47 -1.20 -7.61
C SER A 464 -20.22 -2.19 -6.71
N THR A 465 -20.21 -1.97 -5.41
CA THR A 465 -20.95 -2.79 -4.43
C THR A 465 -21.67 -1.91 -3.43
N SER A 466 -22.48 -2.53 -2.56
CA SER A 466 -23.08 -1.83 -1.44
C SER A 466 -22.06 -1.23 -0.46
N GLU A 467 -20.83 -1.77 -0.40
CA GLU A 467 -19.69 -1.23 0.38
C GLU A 467 -19.19 0.10 -0.19
N TYR A 468 -19.13 0.24 -1.53
CA TYR A 468 -18.55 1.40 -2.22
C TYR A 468 -19.59 2.32 -2.88
N GLY A 469 -20.86 2.10 -2.57
CA GLY A 469 -21.95 2.96 -3.02
C GLY A 469 -22.39 2.75 -4.48
N ASN A 470 -23.45 3.47 -4.85
CA ASN A 470 -24.01 3.40 -6.19
C ASN A 470 -23.08 4.08 -7.20
N LEU A 471 -23.12 3.63 -8.46
CA LEU A 471 -22.45 4.33 -9.54
C LEU A 471 -23.04 5.75 -9.68
N ASP A 472 -22.18 6.77 -9.74
CA ASP A 472 -22.59 8.17 -9.91
C ASP A 472 -22.29 8.68 -11.33
N SER A 473 -21.06 8.53 -11.80
CA SER A 473 -20.66 8.98 -13.14
C SER A 473 -19.39 8.32 -13.65
N PHE A 474 -19.22 8.27 -14.97
CA PHE A 474 -17.91 8.01 -15.58
C PHE A 474 -17.58 9.03 -16.67
N GLU A 475 -16.29 9.20 -16.90
CA GLU A 475 -15.73 10.14 -17.87
C GLU A 475 -14.68 9.44 -18.71
N LEU A 476 -14.65 9.74 -20.02
CA LEU A 476 -13.61 9.29 -20.93
C LEU A 476 -12.78 10.48 -21.43
N PHE A 477 -11.47 10.27 -21.48
CA PHE A 477 -10.48 11.25 -21.89
C PHE A 477 -9.67 10.74 -23.07
N LEU A 478 -9.53 11.59 -24.08
CA LEU A 478 -8.69 11.38 -25.25
C LEU A 478 -7.47 12.29 -25.17
N GLY A 479 -6.29 11.68 -25.05
CA GLY A 479 -5.01 12.36 -25.18
C GLY A 479 -4.57 12.42 -26.63
N ASP A 480 -4.33 13.63 -27.13
CA ASP A 480 -3.85 13.89 -28.49
C ASP A 480 -2.38 14.34 -28.43
N LEU A 481 -1.48 13.45 -28.87
CA LEU A 481 -0.03 13.71 -28.84
C LEU A 481 0.37 14.79 -29.84
N ASN A 482 -0.35 14.92 -30.97
CA ASN A 482 -0.04 15.91 -32.00
C ASN A 482 -0.22 17.34 -31.47
N HIS A 483 -1.23 17.53 -30.63
CA HIS A 483 -1.51 18.83 -29.99
C HIS A 483 -1.04 18.93 -28.54
N SER A 484 -0.47 17.85 -27.99
CA SER A 484 -0.05 17.75 -26.59
C SER A 484 -1.15 18.20 -25.61
N GLN A 485 -2.39 17.76 -25.84
CA GLN A 485 -3.54 18.09 -24.98
C GLN A 485 -4.36 16.83 -24.68
N GLU A 486 -5.01 16.83 -23.52
CA GLU A 486 -6.03 15.85 -23.19
C GLU A 486 -7.40 16.53 -23.13
N LYS A 487 -8.43 15.87 -23.65
CA LYS A 487 -9.81 16.37 -23.66
C LYS A 487 -10.75 15.29 -23.15
N GLN A 488 -11.69 15.70 -22.30
CA GLN A 488 -12.85 14.89 -21.99
C GLN A 488 -13.73 14.78 -23.25
N ILE A 489 -13.99 13.56 -23.70
CA ILE A 489 -14.76 13.27 -24.92
C ILE A 489 -16.15 12.72 -24.63
N HIS A 490 -16.35 12.17 -23.44
CA HIS A 490 -17.62 11.59 -23.02
C HIS A 490 -17.79 11.73 -21.50
N GLN A 491 -19.03 11.93 -21.07
CA GLN A 491 -19.42 11.88 -19.67
C GLN A 491 -20.80 11.28 -19.56
N HIS A 492 -20.92 10.28 -18.71
CA HIS A 492 -22.17 9.64 -18.37
C HIS A 492 -22.48 9.92 -16.90
N LYS A 493 -23.74 10.25 -16.61
CA LYS A 493 -24.26 10.33 -15.24
C LYS A 493 -25.37 9.30 -15.07
N PHE A 494 -25.16 8.38 -14.14
CA PHE A 494 -26.12 7.31 -13.88
C PHE A 494 -27.39 7.91 -13.26
N LYS A 495 -28.55 7.54 -13.80
CA LYS A 495 -29.84 8.16 -13.44
C LYS A 495 -30.58 7.43 -12.31
N HIS A 496 -30.14 6.22 -11.98
CA HIS A 496 -30.78 5.33 -11.04
C HIS A 496 -29.73 4.75 -10.10
N GLU A 497 -30.15 4.39 -8.89
CA GLU A 497 -29.31 3.64 -7.97
C GLU A 497 -28.98 2.28 -8.58
N THR A 498 -27.76 2.13 -9.08
CA THR A 498 -27.25 0.91 -9.69
C THR A 498 -25.82 0.64 -9.24
N PHE A 499 -25.46 -0.64 -9.19
CA PHE A 499 -24.11 -1.11 -8.90
C PHE A 499 -23.40 -1.64 -10.14
N SER A 500 -24.09 -1.77 -11.28
CA SER A 500 -23.49 -2.21 -12.53
C SER A 500 -24.22 -1.64 -13.74
N GLU A 501 -23.46 -1.17 -14.72
CA GLU A 501 -23.97 -0.68 -15.99
C GLU A 501 -22.88 -0.77 -17.06
N SER A 502 -23.29 -0.88 -18.32
CA SER A 502 -22.37 -0.87 -19.45
C SER A 502 -22.85 0.08 -20.53
N GLU A 503 -21.90 0.66 -21.26
CA GLU A 503 -22.16 1.56 -22.38
C GLU A 503 -21.20 1.26 -23.53
N GLU A 504 -21.69 1.38 -24.76
CA GLU A 504 -20.89 1.32 -25.98
C GLU A 504 -20.87 2.68 -26.65
N ILE A 505 -19.67 3.15 -27.02
CA ILE A 505 -19.45 4.48 -27.59
C ILE A 505 -18.67 4.32 -28.90
N GLU A 506 -19.22 4.82 -30.00
CA GLU A 506 -18.50 4.91 -31.27
C GLU A 506 -17.68 6.21 -31.31
N LEU A 507 -16.39 6.10 -31.65
CA LEU A 507 -15.48 7.23 -31.76
C LEU A 507 -14.65 7.15 -33.04
N ASP A 508 -14.61 8.26 -33.77
CA ASP A 508 -13.68 8.47 -34.88
C ASP A 508 -12.35 9.00 -34.32
N VAL A 509 -11.28 8.22 -34.52
CA VAL A 509 -9.91 8.52 -34.07
C VAL A 509 -8.95 8.66 -35.26
N SER A 510 -9.46 8.76 -36.49
CA SER A 510 -8.68 8.86 -37.73
C SER A 510 -7.65 10.00 -37.76
N ALA A 511 -7.88 11.07 -37.01
CA ALA A 511 -6.98 12.23 -36.96
C ALA A 511 -6.07 12.26 -35.71
N VAL A 512 -6.11 11.23 -34.87
CA VAL A 512 -5.51 11.25 -33.53
C VAL A 512 -4.46 10.16 -33.38
N SER A 513 -3.22 10.56 -33.07
CA SER A 513 -2.22 9.69 -32.47
C SER A 513 -2.18 10.01 -30.98
N GLY A 514 -2.47 9.03 -30.13
CA GLY A 514 -3.02 9.34 -28.82
C GLY A 514 -3.19 8.17 -27.87
N TYR A 515 -4.03 8.41 -26.87
CA TYR A 515 -4.50 7.39 -25.94
C TYR A 515 -5.92 7.70 -25.46
N LEU A 516 -6.65 6.66 -25.06
CA LEU A 516 -7.93 6.75 -24.39
C LEU A 516 -7.78 6.25 -22.95
N ARG A 517 -8.32 6.98 -21.97
CA ARG A 517 -8.46 6.53 -20.57
C ARG A 517 -9.81 6.93 -20.01
N GLY A 518 -10.20 6.33 -18.90
CA GLY A 518 -11.45 6.61 -18.20
C GLY A 518 -11.28 6.76 -16.69
N VAL A 519 -12.25 7.46 -16.10
CA VAL A 519 -12.41 7.65 -14.66
C VAL A 519 -13.85 7.31 -14.29
N LEU A 520 -14.03 6.52 -13.25
CA LEU A 520 -15.33 6.16 -12.69
C LEU A 520 -15.45 6.69 -11.27
N ARG A 521 -16.64 7.18 -10.92
CA ARG A 521 -17.03 7.61 -9.59
C ARG A 521 -18.24 6.80 -9.11
N SER A 522 -18.15 6.26 -7.91
CA SER A 522 -19.29 5.80 -7.13
C SER A 522 -19.43 6.64 -5.86
N GLU A 523 -20.60 6.60 -5.22
CA GLU A 523 -20.87 7.39 -4.03
C GLU A 523 -21.73 6.59 -3.04
N GLU A 524 -21.23 6.50 -1.80
CA GLU A 524 -21.98 5.94 -0.69
C GLU A 524 -23.22 6.80 -0.37
N SER A 525 -24.23 6.22 0.29
CA SER A 525 -25.36 7.00 0.82
C SER A 525 -24.96 8.07 1.84
N SER A 526 -23.76 7.94 2.43
CA SER A 526 -23.16 8.91 3.35
C SER A 526 -22.60 10.15 2.64
N GLY A 527 -22.48 10.11 1.31
CA GLY A 527 -21.85 11.14 0.48
C GLY A 527 -20.34 10.99 0.32
N ASN A 528 -19.74 9.89 0.81
CA ASN A 528 -18.33 9.59 0.54
C ASN A 528 -18.18 9.09 -0.91
N PRO A 529 -17.33 9.73 -1.72
CA PRO A 529 -17.05 9.26 -3.07
C PRO A 529 -15.94 8.22 -3.08
N HIS A 530 -16.01 7.31 -4.05
CA HIS A 530 -14.97 6.37 -4.41
C HIS A 530 -14.66 6.47 -5.91
N TYR A 531 -13.46 6.09 -6.30
CA TYR A 531 -12.96 6.31 -7.65
C TYR A 531 -12.22 5.11 -8.22
N CYS A 532 -12.32 4.94 -9.53
CA CYS A 532 -11.46 4.07 -10.30
C CYS A 532 -10.85 4.83 -11.49
N TYR A 533 -9.53 4.72 -11.66
CA TYR A 533 -8.80 5.27 -12.79
C TYR A 533 -8.18 4.14 -13.60
N THR A 534 -8.34 4.22 -14.91
CA THR A 534 -7.83 3.21 -15.85
C THR A 534 -6.50 3.61 -16.45
N ASN A 535 -5.65 2.62 -16.76
CA ASN A 535 -4.52 2.84 -17.65
C ASN A 535 -4.95 3.10 -19.09
N PRO A 536 -4.13 3.78 -19.91
CA PRO A 536 -4.51 4.11 -21.27
C PRO A 536 -4.58 2.89 -22.19
N ILE A 537 -5.47 2.93 -23.18
CA ILE A 537 -5.36 2.16 -24.43
C ILE A 537 -4.80 3.10 -25.50
N TRP A 538 -3.69 2.71 -26.12
CA TRP A 538 -2.95 3.55 -27.07
C TRP A 538 -3.56 3.51 -28.47
N ILE A 539 -3.68 4.67 -29.10
CA ILE A 539 -4.15 4.82 -30.48
C ILE A 539 -2.95 5.22 -31.32
N ASN A 540 -2.44 4.29 -32.12
CA ASN A 540 -1.37 4.58 -33.06
C ASN A 540 -2.00 4.94 -34.40
N HIS A 541 -1.75 6.16 -34.86
CA HIS A 541 -1.94 6.50 -36.26
C HIS A 541 -0.56 6.46 -36.94
N PRO A 542 -0.40 5.86 -38.13
CA PRO A 542 0.81 6.06 -38.92
C PRO A 542 1.04 7.55 -39.09
N SER A 543 2.18 8.05 -38.65
CA SER A 543 2.65 9.37 -39.05
C SER A 543 2.89 9.32 -40.56
N ASP A 544 2.34 10.27 -41.31
CA ASP A 544 2.73 10.49 -42.72
C ASP A 544 4.24 10.80 -42.85
#